data_AF-J3DFV0-F1
#
_entry.id   AF-J3DFV0-F1
#
_cell.length_a   1.000
_cell.length_b   1.000
_cell.length_c   1.000
_cell.angle_alpha   90.00
_cell.angle_beta   90.00
_cell.angle_gamma   90.00
#
_symmetry.space_group_name_H-M   'P 1'
#
loop_
_entity.id
_entity.type
_entity.pdbx_description
1 polymer ?
#
loop_
_entity_poly.entity_id
_entity_poly.type
_entity_poly.pdbx_seq_one_letter_code
_entity_poly.pdbx_strand_id
1 'polypeptide(L)'
;MAPQLATARAAAARDKLRGLLSRHYRLENYDIFFAPSLHIARVLLSQLFLRQEQARNQTRYASQYPVSELSVLPTLPMMAGNIALVEHVDMQQGRVRALSECQSQGVTDASESFATQLHKRLISDARLFVARLDRHAALCGDLVMIALRTADFSTLVRSELRLFEQGLALGEAPEQALELMDDSEWRPFNIAMVENIALDSPFILHSIQQPGLPFALFPLPSGLNAHALPQDIQVLPQQGRLRLRANVRGGVNKHLNVTPTLKKRLKDVLMLSRNS
;
A
#
# COMPACT_ATOMS: atom_id res chain seq x y z
N MET A 1 -27.89 -24.28 -4.21
CA MET A 1 -26.89 -24.84 -3.28
C MET A 1 -25.43 -24.49 -3.64
N ALA A 2 -25.05 -24.39 -4.92
CA ALA A 2 -23.70 -23.97 -5.34
C ALA A 2 -23.21 -22.58 -4.84
N PRO A 3 -24.03 -21.50 -4.81
CA PRO A 3 -23.52 -20.17 -4.42
C PRO A 3 -23.18 -20.04 -2.94
N GLN A 4 -23.85 -20.79 -2.06
CA GLN A 4 -23.57 -20.79 -0.61
C GLN A 4 -22.24 -21.50 -0.26
N LEU A 5 -21.86 -22.51 -1.05
CA LEU A 5 -20.57 -23.19 -0.91
C LEU A 5 -19.42 -22.32 -1.42
N ALA A 6 -19.64 -21.58 -2.52
CA ALA A 6 -18.65 -20.66 -3.08
C ALA A 6 -18.36 -19.48 -2.13
N THR A 7 -19.39 -18.90 -1.50
CA THR A 7 -19.21 -17.83 -0.51
C THR A 7 -18.53 -18.30 0.77
N ALA A 8 -18.86 -19.51 1.26
CA ALA A 8 -18.19 -20.10 2.41
C ALA A 8 -16.70 -20.39 2.13
N ARG A 9 -16.37 -20.89 0.94
CA ARG A 9 -14.99 -21.14 0.51
C ARG A 9 -14.19 -19.84 0.40
N ALA A 10 -14.76 -18.81 -0.20
CA ALA A 10 -14.12 -17.50 -0.30
C ALA A 10 -13.89 -16.86 1.08
N ALA A 11 -14.82 -17.02 2.03
CA ALA A 11 -14.64 -16.56 3.40
C ALA A 11 -13.51 -17.31 4.11
N ALA A 12 -13.46 -18.64 3.97
CA ALA A 12 -12.39 -19.45 4.53
C ALA A 12 -11.01 -19.10 3.95
N ALA A 13 -10.93 -18.84 2.64
CA ALA A 13 -9.70 -18.40 1.98
C ALA A 13 -9.21 -17.05 2.54
N ARG A 14 -10.11 -16.08 2.73
CA ARG A 14 -9.77 -14.78 3.35
C ARG A 14 -9.27 -14.95 4.78
N ASP A 15 -9.91 -15.80 5.58
CA ASP A 15 -9.51 -16.03 6.97
C ASP A 15 -8.15 -16.75 7.06
N LYS A 16 -7.90 -17.74 6.19
CA LYS A 16 -6.57 -18.38 6.08
C LYS A 16 -5.51 -17.36 5.67
N LEU A 17 -5.79 -16.55 4.65
CA LEU A 17 -4.84 -15.54 4.15
C LEU A 17 -4.52 -14.51 5.23
N ARG A 18 -5.53 -14.04 5.95
CA ARG A 18 -5.37 -13.13 7.10
C ARG A 18 -4.44 -13.72 8.16
N GLY A 19 -4.67 -14.97 8.55
CA GLY A 19 -3.81 -15.66 9.52
C GLY A 19 -2.36 -15.76 9.07
N LEU A 20 -2.14 -16.10 7.80
CA LEU A 20 -0.78 -16.19 7.24
C LEU A 20 -0.11 -14.82 7.13
N LEU A 21 -0.80 -13.80 6.64
CA LEU A 21 -0.26 -12.43 6.58
C LEU A 21 0.08 -11.92 7.99
N SER A 22 -0.80 -12.15 8.97
CA SER A 22 -0.55 -11.76 10.34
C SER A 22 0.71 -12.42 10.90
N ARG A 23 0.90 -13.71 10.64
CA ARG A 23 2.08 -14.47 11.09
C ARG A 23 3.37 -14.03 10.38
N HIS A 24 3.38 -13.91 9.06
CA HIS A 24 4.59 -13.57 8.30
C HIS A 24 5.04 -12.13 8.51
N TYR A 25 4.09 -11.20 8.66
CA TYR A 25 4.35 -9.77 8.79
C TYR A 25 4.24 -9.24 10.22
N ARG A 26 4.01 -10.12 11.21
CA ARG A 26 3.87 -9.77 12.64
C ARG A 26 2.79 -8.70 12.88
N LEU A 27 1.62 -8.90 12.28
CA LEU A 27 0.48 -7.99 12.38
C LEU A 27 -0.52 -8.46 13.45
N GLU A 28 -0.04 -9.06 14.54
CA GLU A 28 -0.90 -9.61 15.61
C GLU A 28 -1.75 -8.54 16.30
N ASN A 29 -1.24 -7.30 16.35
CA ASN A 29 -1.93 -6.14 16.93
C ASN A 29 -2.84 -5.43 15.92
N TYR A 30 -3.04 -5.99 14.73
CA TYR A 30 -3.84 -5.40 13.67
C TYR A 30 -4.96 -6.32 13.24
N ASP A 31 -6.13 -5.72 13.08
CA ASP A 31 -7.22 -6.32 12.33
C ASP A 31 -7.00 -6.01 10.83
N ILE A 32 -6.99 -7.07 10.03
CA ILE A 32 -6.68 -7.02 8.61
C ILE A 32 -7.97 -7.16 7.80
N PHE A 33 -8.17 -6.31 6.81
CA PHE A 33 -9.30 -6.38 5.87
C PHE A 33 -8.78 -6.31 4.44
N PHE A 34 -9.53 -6.88 3.51
CA PHE A 34 -9.17 -6.90 2.10
C PHE A 34 -10.11 -6.04 1.25
N ALA A 35 -9.52 -5.37 0.27
CA ALA A 35 -10.22 -4.64 -0.78
C ALA A 35 -9.61 -4.99 -2.15
N PRO A 36 -10.39 -4.94 -3.24
CA PRO A 36 -9.89 -5.27 -4.58
C PRO A 36 -8.97 -4.19 -5.18
N SER A 37 -9.03 -2.95 -4.69
CA SER A 37 -8.19 -1.86 -5.18
C SER A 37 -8.01 -0.75 -4.13
N LEU A 38 -6.97 0.07 -4.32
CA LEU A 38 -6.74 1.26 -3.47
C LEU A 38 -7.90 2.25 -3.56
N HIS A 39 -8.53 2.35 -4.74
CA HIS A 39 -9.69 3.21 -4.94
C HIS A 39 -10.87 2.74 -4.07
N ILE A 40 -11.18 1.45 -4.09
CA ILE A 40 -12.27 0.89 -3.28
C ILE A 40 -11.95 1.00 -1.78
N ALA A 41 -10.70 0.73 -1.38
CA ALA A 41 -10.26 0.95 -0.01
C ALA A 41 -10.47 2.41 0.45
N ARG A 42 -10.13 3.39 -0.40
CA ARG A 42 -10.35 4.82 -0.13
C ARG A 42 -11.84 5.15 0.05
N VAL A 43 -12.70 4.61 -0.81
CA VAL A 43 -14.16 4.82 -0.71
C VAL A 43 -14.70 4.23 0.59
N LEU A 44 -14.33 2.99 0.91
CA LEU A 44 -14.76 2.32 2.15
C LEU A 44 -14.34 3.09 3.39
N LEU A 45 -13.08 3.50 3.46
CA LEU A 45 -12.57 4.27 4.59
C LEU A 45 -13.26 5.64 4.68
N SER A 46 -13.45 6.33 3.55
CA SER A 46 -14.17 7.60 3.52
C SER A 46 -15.59 7.48 4.07
N GLN A 47 -16.31 6.41 3.71
CA GLN A 47 -17.66 6.14 4.22
C GLN A 47 -17.66 5.83 5.72
N LEU A 48 -16.71 5.02 6.18
CA LEU A 48 -16.58 4.65 7.59
C LEU A 48 -16.31 5.87 8.47
N PHE A 49 -15.29 6.67 8.12
CA PHE A 49 -14.94 7.85 8.91
C PHE A 49 -16.02 8.93 8.87
N LEU A 50 -16.73 9.07 7.75
CA LEU A 50 -17.90 9.94 7.70
C LEU A 50 -18.98 9.50 8.68
N ARG A 51 -19.34 8.20 8.69
CA ARG A 51 -20.34 7.67 9.63
C ARG A 51 -19.91 7.88 11.07
N GLN A 52 -18.63 7.69 11.38
CA GLN A 52 -18.11 7.96 12.71
C GLN A 52 -18.25 9.43 13.11
N GLU A 53 -17.90 10.36 12.23
CA GLU A 53 -18.05 11.79 12.52
C GLU A 53 -19.53 12.19 12.61
N GLN A 54 -20.41 11.62 11.78
CA GLN A 54 -21.86 11.83 11.89
C GLN A 54 -22.39 11.34 13.24
N ALA A 55 -22.04 10.12 13.66
CA ALA A 55 -22.44 9.58 14.95
C ALA A 55 -21.90 10.44 16.11
N ARG A 56 -20.63 10.86 16.04
CA ARG A 56 -20.00 11.71 17.06
C ARG A 56 -20.69 13.08 17.17
N ASN A 57 -21.01 13.69 16.04
CA ASN A 57 -21.72 14.96 16.00
C ASN A 57 -23.13 14.80 16.57
N GLN A 58 -23.87 13.76 16.16
CA GLN A 58 -25.20 13.46 16.71
C GLN A 58 -25.18 13.28 18.24
N THR A 59 -24.19 12.56 18.79
CA THR A 59 -24.04 12.42 20.26
C THR A 59 -23.72 13.74 20.96
N ARG A 60 -22.89 14.60 20.35
CA ARG A 60 -22.62 15.95 20.89
C ARG A 60 -23.88 16.82 20.90
N TYR A 61 -24.66 16.81 19.83
CA TYR A 61 -25.89 17.60 19.75
C TYR A 61 -27.00 17.05 20.65
N ALA A 62 -27.18 15.73 20.72
CA ALA A 62 -28.18 15.08 21.58
C ALA A 62 -27.91 15.26 23.08
N SER A 63 -26.66 15.51 23.49
CA SER A 63 -26.32 15.79 24.89
C SER A 63 -26.49 17.27 25.28
N GLN A 64 -26.58 18.18 24.30
CA GLN A 64 -26.68 19.63 24.52
C GLN A 64 -28.08 20.20 24.25
N TYR A 65 -28.92 19.51 23.46
CA TYR A 65 -30.25 20.00 23.07
C TYR A 65 -31.33 18.93 23.33
N PRO A 66 -32.49 19.32 23.90
CA PRO A 66 -33.62 18.40 24.07
C PRO A 66 -34.14 17.92 22.71
N VAL A 67 -34.63 16.67 22.69
CA VAL A 67 -35.08 15.91 21.49
C VAL A 67 -36.06 16.70 20.60
N SER A 68 -36.78 17.67 21.17
CA SER A 68 -37.73 18.58 20.53
C SER A 68 -37.14 19.48 19.43
N GLU A 69 -35.83 19.73 19.44
CA GLU A 69 -35.16 20.66 18.51
C GLU A 69 -34.37 19.95 17.38
N LEU A 70 -34.40 18.60 17.35
CA LEU A 70 -33.68 17.78 16.35
C LEU A 70 -34.25 17.87 14.91
N SER A 71 -35.37 18.57 14.71
CA SER A 71 -35.98 18.77 13.39
C SER A 71 -35.27 19.83 12.54
N VAL A 72 -34.35 20.62 13.12
CA VAL A 72 -33.55 21.62 12.40
C VAL A 72 -32.06 21.41 12.71
N LEU A 73 -31.53 20.25 12.34
CA LEU A 73 -30.08 20.09 12.31
C LEU A 73 -29.53 20.90 11.13
N PRO A 74 -28.56 21.82 11.34
CA PRO A 74 -27.91 22.49 10.23
C PRO A 74 -27.22 21.42 9.39
N THR A 75 -27.58 21.35 8.12
CA THR A 75 -26.94 20.53 7.10
C THR A 75 -25.50 21.01 6.93
N LEU A 76 -24.60 20.58 7.82
CA LEU A 76 -23.17 20.68 7.57
C LEU A 76 -22.90 19.95 6.25
N PRO A 77 -22.37 20.64 5.22
CA PRO A 77 -21.99 19.97 3.98
C PRO A 77 -20.67 19.23 4.25
N MET A 78 -20.72 18.15 5.03
CA MET A 78 -19.61 17.19 5.08
C MET A 78 -19.73 16.30 3.86
N MET A 79 -19.13 16.75 2.76
CA MET A 79 -18.95 15.93 1.56
C MET A 79 -18.17 14.67 1.96
N ALA A 80 -18.89 13.55 2.06
CA ALA A 80 -18.34 12.21 1.88
C ALA A 80 -17.50 12.24 0.60
N GLY A 81 -16.18 12.21 0.67
CA GLY A 81 -15.44 12.47 -0.56
C GLY A 81 -13.97 12.13 -0.55
N ASN A 82 -13.16 12.70 0.34
CA ASN A 82 -11.73 12.68 0.10
C ASN A 82 -10.93 12.43 1.38
N ILE A 83 -11.05 11.25 1.98
CA ILE A 83 -9.89 10.78 2.74
C ILE A 83 -8.73 10.67 1.75
N ALA A 84 -7.68 11.43 2.04
CA ALA A 84 -6.43 11.34 1.31
C ALA A 84 -5.75 10.04 1.69
N LEU A 85 -5.38 9.25 0.68
CA LEU A 85 -4.36 8.22 0.84
C LEU A 85 -3.01 8.93 0.73
N VAL A 86 -2.30 9.02 1.85
CA VAL A 86 -1.04 9.74 1.94
C VAL A 86 0.10 8.74 1.82
N GLU A 87 0.87 8.83 0.74
CA GLU A 87 2.01 7.95 0.49
C GLU A 87 3.05 8.06 1.62
N HIS A 88 3.39 6.93 2.24
CA HIS A 88 4.48 6.86 3.21
C HIS A 88 5.83 7.04 2.53
N VAL A 89 5.97 6.55 1.30
CA VAL A 89 7.12 6.79 0.43
C VAL A 89 6.63 7.63 -0.73
N ASP A 90 7.03 8.90 -0.74
CA ASP A 90 6.69 9.84 -1.80
C ASP A 90 7.40 9.42 -3.09
N MET A 91 6.63 8.97 -4.09
CA MET A 91 7.21 8.48 -5.34
C MET A 91 7.70 9.58 -6.28
N GLN A 92 7.33 10.84 -6.03
CA GLN A 92 7.77 11.98 -6.82
C GLN A 92 9.13 12.50 -6.34
N GLN A 93 9.36 12.52 -5.02
CA GLN A 93 10.61 12.95 -4.41
C GLN A 93 11.52 11.78 -4.00
N GLY A 94 11.00 10.55 -3.98
CA GLY A 94 11.71 9.38 -3.50
C GLY A 94 12.04 9.44 -2.01
N ARG A 95 11.24 10.12 -1.18
CA ARG A 95 11.51 10.35 0.25
C ARG A 95 10.54 9.58 1.14
N VAL A 96 11.02 9.13 2.29
CA VAL A 96 10.16 8.52 3.32
C VAL A 96 9.58 9.62 4.19
N ARG A 97 8.26 9.76 4.21
CA ARG A 97 7.55 10.71 5.07
C ARG A 97 7.45 10.16 6.50
N ALA A 98 7.33 11.05 7.47
CA ALA A 98 7.08 10.62 8.85
C ALA A 98 5.66 10.05 8.97
N LEU A 99 5.51 8.88 9.59
CA LEU A 99 4.20 8.24 9.76
C LEU A 99 3.22 9.10 10.56
N SER A 100 3.69 9.95 11.48
CA SER A 100 2.86 10.91 12.21
C SER A 100 2.24 11.96 11.29
N GLU A 101 3.00 12.42 10.29
CA GLU A 101 2.54 13.38 9.30
C GLU A 101 1.49 12.74 8.39
N CYS A 102 1.77 11.54 7.87
CA CYS A 102 0.82 10.79 7.03
C CYS A 102 -0.53 10.61 7.73
N GLN A 103 -0.51 10.20 9.00
CA GLN A 103 -1.71 9.95 9.81
C GLN A 103 -2.47 11.22 10.18
N SER A 104 -1.80 12.37 10.21
CA SER A 104 -2.46 13.67 10.46
C SER A 104 -3.20 14.20 9.24
N GLN A 105 -2.73 13.84 8.04
CA GLN A 105 -3.29 14.31 6.77
C GLN A 105 -4.32 13.34 6.17
N GLY A 106 -4.30 12.07 6.58
CA GLY A 106 -5.23 11.07 6.09
C GLY A 106 -4.83 9.65 6.47
N VAL A 107 -5.14 8.70 5.58
CA VAL A 107 -4.79 7.29 5.76
C VAL A 107 -3.47 7.01 5.05
N THR A 108 -2.54 6.38 5.75
CA THR A 108 -1.22 6.05 5.20
C THR A 108 -1.32 5.00 4.09
N ASP A 109 -0.90 5.35 2.87
CA ASP A 109 -0.61 4.37 1.82
C ASP A 109 0.83 3.87 2.02
N ALA A 110 0.91 2.62 2.43
CA ALA A 110 2.14 1.91 2.74
C ALA A 110 2.58 0.97 1.62
N SER A 111 2.00 1.03 0.43
CA SER A 111 2.27 0.07 -0.67
C SER A 111 3.76 -0.08 -1.03
N GLU A 112 4.55 0.99 -0.92
CA GLU A 112 5.99 0.99 -1.21
C GLU A 112 6.88 0.82 0.05
N SER A 113 6.26 0.64 1.23
CA SER A 113 6.97 0.47 2.53
C SER A 113 6.66 -0.86 3.22
N PHE A 114 5.46 -1.39 3.03
CA PHE A 114 5.04 -2.70 3.52
C PHE A 114 5.92 -3.80 2.90
N ALA A 115 6.27 -4.84 3.66
CA ALA A 115 7.13 -5.93 3.20
C ALA A 115 8.52 -5.49 2.70
N THR A 116 9.01 -4.33 3.12
CA THR A 116 10.37 -3.84 2.88
C THR A 116 11.13 -3.69 4.20
N GLN A 117 12.34 -3.12 4.16
CA GLN A 117 13.06 -2.72 5.38
C GLN A 117 12.29 -1.72 6.26
N LEU A 118 11.36 -0.93 5.69
CA LEU A 118 10.53 0.02 6.42
C LEU A 118 9.38 -0.65 7.18
N HIS A 119 9.14 -1.95 6.96
CA HIS A 119 8.02 -2.68 7.52
C HIS A 119 7.96 -2.62 9.04
N LYS A 120 9.10 -2.80 9.73
CA LYS A 120 9.15 -2.77 11.20
C LYS A 120 8.70 -1.43 11.76
N ARG A 121 9.12 -0.33 11.12
CA ARG A 121 8.73 1.03 11.50
C ARG A 121 7.25 1.30 11.19
N LEU A 122 6.77 0.78 10.07
CA LEU A 122 5.36 0.86 9.69
C LEU A 122 4.48 0.23 10.77
N ILE A 123 4.77 -1.00 11.19
CA ILE A 123 3.96 -1.71 12.20
C ILE A 123 4.15 -1.17 13.62
N SER A 124 5.25 -0.48 13.92
CA SER A 124 5.44 0.13 15.24
C SER A 124 4.60 1.40 15.39
N ASP A 125 4.55 2.25 14.36
CA ASP A 125 4.05 3.63 14.51
C ASP A 125 2.70 3.88 13.81
N ALA A 126 2.31 3.07 12.83
CA ALA A 126 1.06 3.28 12.09
C ALA A 126 -0.15 2.78 12.88
N ARG A 127 -1.20 3.59 12.99
CA ARG A 127 -2.49 3.16 13.55
C ARG A 127 -3.40 2.52 12.51
N LEU A 128 -3.41 3.08 11.31
CA LEU A 128 -4.15 2.58 10.16
C LEU A 128 -3.31 2.78 8.91
N PHE A 129 -3.17 1.74 8.09
CA PHE A 129 -2.52 1.86 6.81
C PHE A 129 -3.16 0.94 5.76
N VAL A 130 -2.95 1.29 4.50
CA VAL A 130 -3.38 0.52 3.34
C VAL A 130 -2.14 0.11 2.55
N ALA A 131 -2.06 -1.13 2.08
CA ALA A 131 -0.94 -1.60 1.28
C ALA A 131 -1.39 -2.54 0.17
N ARG A 132 -0.91 -2.30 -1.05
CA ARG A 132 -1.05 -3.27 -2.13
C ARG A 132 -0.14 -4.47 -1.91
N LEU A 133 -0.66 -5.67 -2.11
CA LEU A 133 0.09 -6.91 -1.87
C LEU A 133 0.87 -7.38 -3.11
N ASP A 134 0.59 -6.83 -4.29
CA ASP A 134 1.29 -7.11 -5.55
C ASP A 134 2.69 -6.49 -5.64
N ARG A 135 3.00 -5.53 -4.74
CA ARG A 135 4.28 -4.82 -4.73
C ARG A 135 5.34 -5.65 -4.01
N HIS A 136 5.71 -5.23 -2.81
CA HIS A 136 6.81 -5.82 -2.07
C HIS A 136 6.44 -7.11 -1.33
N ALA A 137 5.19 -7.54 -1.35
CA ALA A 137 4.79 -8.87 -0.87
C ALA A 137 4.76 -9.95 -1.97
N ALA A 138 4.82 -9.57 -3.27
CA ALA A 138 4.70 -10.51 -4.42
C ALA A 138 3.47 -11.42 -4.37
N LEU A 139 2.34 -10.87 -3.93
CA LEU A 139 1.07 -11.60 -3.97
C LEU A 139 0.24 -11.11 -5.17
N CYS A 140 -1.08 -11.26 -5.10
CA CYS A 140 -2.00 -10.94 -6.19
C CYS A 140 -2.13 -9.42 -6.46
N GLY A 141 -2.26 -9.08 -7.75
CA GLY A 141 -2.48 -7.73 -8.32
C GLY A 141 -3.69 -6.98 -7.78
N ASP A 142 -4.78 -7.72 -7.60
CA ASP A 142 -6.11 -7.19 -7.27
C ASP A 142 -6.42 -7.33 -5.78
N LEU A 143 -5.38 -7.28 -4.94
CA LEU A 143 -5.53 -7.41 -3.51
C LEU A 143 -4.82 -6.30 -2.75
N VAL A 144 -5.62 -5.52 -2.04
CA VAL A 144 -5.20 -4.45 -1.14
C VAL A 144 -5.54 -4.85 0.28
N MET A 145 -4.57 -4.71 1.16
CA MET A 145 -4.71 -4.91 2.59
C MET A 145 -4.99 -3.58 3.27
N ILE A 146 -6.00 -3.54 4.13
CA ILE A 146 -6.27 -2.48 5.09
C ILE A 146 -5.93 -3.04 6.47
N ALA A 147 -4.98 -2.45 7.17
CA ALA A 147 -4.55 -2.90 8.49
C ALA A 147 -4.89 -1.83 9.54
N LEU A 148 -5.70 -2.20 10.52
CA LEU A 148 -6.21 -1.33 11.58
C LEU A 148 -5.69 -1.80 12.94
N ARG A 149 -4.97 -0.95 13.68
CA ARG A 149 -4.47 -1.30 15.01
C ARG A 149 -5.62 -1.48 15.99
N THR A 150 -5.71 -2.64 16.62
CA THR A 150 -6.85 -3.00 17.47
C THR A 150 -7.03 -2.08 18.67
N ALA A 151 -5.93 -1.55 19.23
CA ALA A 151 -5.94 -0.67 20.40
C ALA A 151 -6.45 0.75 20.12
N ASP A 152 -6.35 1.23 18.88
CA ASP A 152 -6.67 2.63 18.54
C ASP A 152 -8.11 2.83 18.04
N PHE A 153 -8.83 1.74 17.75
CA PHE A 153 -10.14 1.80 17.11
C PHE A 153 -11.20 0.95 17.83
N SER A 154 -12.43 1.44 17.85
CA SER A 154 -13.54 0.77 18.53
C SER A 154 -13.91 -0.56 17.89
N THR A 155 -14.53 -1.45 18.66
CA THR A 155 -15.12 -2.70 18.14
C THR A 155 -16.14 -2.43 17.03
N LEU A 156 -16.89 -1.32 17.12
CA LEU A 156 -17.88 -0.92 16.12
C LEU A 156 -17.25 -0.70 14.74
N VAL A 157 -16.18 0.09 14.66
CA VAL A 157 -15.44 0.36 13.41
C VAL A 157 -14.98 -0.93 12.75
N ARG A 158 -14.47 -1.84 13.58
CA ARG A 158 -13.96 -3.13 13.13
C ARG A 158 -15.05 -4.02 12.57
N SER A 159 -16.21 -4.06 13.24
CA SER A 159 -17.39 -4.76 12.75
C SER A 159 -17.92 -4.16 11.45
N GLU A 160 -17.94 -2.84 11.30
CA GLU A 160 -18.35 -2.19 10.04
C GLU A 160 -17.41 -2.54 8.88
N LEU A 161 -16.09 -2.49 9.08
CA LEU A 161 -15.13 -2.93 8.06
C LEU A 161 -15.31 -4.40 7.69
N ARG A 162 -15.60 -5.26 8.67
CA ARG A 162 -15.88 -6.68 8.42
C ARG A 162 -17.13 -6.86 7.56
N LEU A 163 -18.19 -6.10 7.84
CA LEU A 163 -19.43 -6.12 7.05
C LEU A 163 -19.20 -5.59 5.63
N PHE A 164 -18.41 -4.52 5.47
CA PHE A 164 -18.04 -4.02 4.15
C PHE A 164 -17.23 -5.05 3.36
N GLU A 165 -16.22 -5.68 3.96
CA GLU A 165 -15.41 -6.74 3.34
C GLU A 165 -16.28 -7.94 2.89
N GLN A 166 -17.29 -8.32 3.67
CA GLN A 166 -18.22 -9.39 3.31
C GLN A 166 -19.06 -9.03 2.08
N GLY A 167 -19.42 -7.74 1.91
CA GLY A 167 -20.13 -7.23 0.74
C GLY A 167 -19.26 -7.07 -0.51
N LEU A 168 -17.93 -7.19 -0.40
CA LEU A 168 -17.02 -7.05 -1.53
C LEU A 168 -16.81 -8.39 -2.28
N ALA A 169 -16.88 -8.31 -3.61
CA ALA A 169 -16.42 -9.36 -4.50
C ALA A 169 -14.90 -9.23 -4.70
N LEU A 170 -14.13 -10.11 -4.04
CA LEU A 170 -12.67 -10.20 -4.18
C LEU A 170 -12.23 -11.20 -5.27
N GLY A 171 -13.18 -11.82 -5.98
CA GLY A 171 -12.90 -12.85 -6.97
C GLY A 171 -12.09 -14.01 -6.38
N GLU A 172 -11.11 -14.48 -7.14
CA GLU A 172 -10.16 -15.54 -6.76
C GLU A 172 -8.84 -14.99 -6.19
N ALA A 173 -8.73 -13.67 -5.99
CA ALA A 173 -7.48 -13.05 -5.54
C ALA A 173 -6.97 -13.59 -4.18
N PRO A 174 -7.83 -13.88 -3.18
CA PRO A 174 -7.39 -14.51 -1.94
C PRO A 174 -6.84 -15.92 -2.14
N GLU A 175 -7.47 -16.74 -2.98
CA GLU A 175 -7.02 -18.09 -3.31
C GLU A 175 -5.68 -18.06 -4.05
N GLN A 176 -5.53 -17.21 -5.06
CA GLN A 176 -4.27 -17.04 -5.79
C GLN A 176 -3.13 -16.56 -4.88
N ALA A 177 -3.43 -15.66 -3.93
CA ALA A 177 -2.44 -15.22 -2.95
C ALA A 177 -2.00 -16.36 -2.03
N LEU A 178 -2.93 -17.25 -1.62
CA LEU A 178 -2.60 -18.43 -0.83
C LEU A 178 -1.74 -19.42 -1.62
N GLU A 179 -2.06 -19.67 -2.89
CA GLU A 179 -1.26 -20.54 -3.77
C GLU A 179 0.17 -20.03 -3.93
N LEU A 180 0.34 -18.71 -4.09
CA LEU A 180 1.67 -18.08 -4.14
C LEU A 180 2.43 -18.21 -2.81
N MET A 181 1.74 -18.13 -1.67
CA MET A 181 2.37 -18.27 -0.34
C MET A 181 2.74 -19.72 -0.02
N ASP A 182 2.04 -20.69 -0.61
CA ASP A 182 2.32 -22.13 -0.46
C ASP A 182 3.53 -22.56 -1.33
N ASP A 183 4.00 -21.72 -2.28
CA ASP A 183 5.23 -21.95 -3.05
C ASP A 183 6.48 -21.89 -2.15
N SER A 184 7.30 -22.93 -2.20
CA SER A 184 8.55 -23.06 -1.45
C SER A 184 9.58 -21.95 -1.72
N GLU A 185 9.54 -21.33 -2.90
CA GLU A 185 10.44 -20.24 -3.29
C GLU A 185 9.93 -18.87 -2.85
N TRP A 186 8.66 -18.76 -2.45
CA TRP A 186 8.12 -17.51 -1.96
C TRP A 186 8.82 -17.07 -0.68
N ARG A 187 9.15 -15.77 -0.63
CA ARG A 187 9.67 -15.13 0.58
C ARG A 187 8.92 -13.82 0.81
N PRO A 188 8.54 -13.53 2.06
CA PRO A 188 7.63 -12.43 2.36
C PRO A 188 8.22 -11.03 2.15
N PHE A 189 9.55 -10.85 2.24
CA PHE A 189 10.13 -9.50 2.22
C PHE A 189 10.90 -9.24 0.93
N ASN A 190 10.76 -8.01 0.43
CA ASN A 190 11.74 -7.42 -0.47
C ASN A 190 12.90 -6.87 0.36
N ILE A 191 14.03 -7.56 0.28
CA ILE A 191 15.25 -7.25 1.02
C ILE A 191 16.23 -6.39 0.21
N ALA A 192 15.85 -5.99 -1.00
CA ALA A 192 16.68 -5.16 -1.84
C ALA A 192 16.84 -3.77 -1.25
N MET A 193 18.09 -3.30 -1.23
CA MET A 193 18.48 -1.97 -0.77
C MET A 193 19.26 -1.28 -1.89
N VAL A 194 18.86 -0.06 -2.23
CA VAL A 194 19.49 0.73 -3.29
C VAL A 194 20.03 2.02 -2.71
N GLU A 195 21.34 2.19 -2.80
CA GLU A 195 22.05 3.42 -2.50
C GLU A 195 21.96 4.38 -3.68
N ASN A 196 22.52 5.58 -3.53
CA ASN A 196 22.53 6.54 -4.62
C ASN A 196 23.32 6.03 -5.83
N ILE A 197 22.68 6.04 -7.00
CA ILE A 197 23.28 5.68 -8.29
C ILE A 197 23.60 6.97 -9.03
N ALA A 198 24.89 7.12 -9.38
CA ALA A 198 25.37 8.13 -10.32
C ALA A 198 25.93 7.43 -11.55
N LEU A 199 25.54 7.92 -12.73
CA LEU A 199 25.86 7.35 -14.02
C LEU A 199 26.16 8.50 -14.98
N ASP A 200 27.38 8.59 -15.50
CA ASP A 200 27.82 9.73 -16.32
C ASP A 200 27.66 9.48 -17.83
N SER A 201 27.38 8.24 -18.23
CA SER A 201 27.26 7.82 -19.64
C SER A 201 26.41 6.54 -19.76
N PRO A 202 25.47 6.44 -20.70
CA PRO A 202 25.29 7.30 -21.89
C PRO A 202 24.50 8.60 -21.65
N PHE A 203 23.80 8.70 -20.52
CA PHE A 203 23.15 9.91 -20.04
C PHE A 203 23.70 10.24 -18.65
N ILE A 204 23.79 11.52 -18.31
CA ILE A 204 24.11 11.95 -16.95
C ILE A 204 22.85 11.77 -16.09
N LEU A 205 22.88 10.76 -15.23
CA LEU A 205 21.78 10.38 -14.35
C LEU A 205 22.26 10.30 -12.91
N HIS A 206 21.59 11.04 -12.04
CA HIS A 206 21.76 10.97 -10.61
C HIS A 206 20.44 10.59 -9.97
N SER A 207 20.48 9.57 -9.15
CA SER A 207 19.30 9.09 -8.44
C SER A 207 18.95 10.09 -7.32
N ILE A 208 17.66 10.40 -7.16
CA ILE A 208 17.16 11.44 -6.24
C ILE A 208 16.50 10.89 -4.98
N GLN A 209 16.24 9.58 -4.94
CA GLN A 209 15.60 8.94 -3.81
C GLN A 209 16.48 8.97 -2.56
N GLN A 210 15.83 8.86 -1.41
CA GLN A 210 16.49 8.55 -0.16
C GLN A 210 17.18 7.18 -0.26
N PRO A 211 18.46 7.07 0.11
CA PRO A 211 19.17 5.80 0.11
C PRO A 211 18.49 4.74 0.99
N GLY A 212 18.59 3.49 0.56
CA GLY A 212 18.05 2.34 1.26
C GLY A 212 16.74 1.82 0.68
N LEU A 213 16.02 2.60 -0.11
CA LEU A 213 14.75 2.17 -0.71
C LEU A 213 14.94 1.02 -1.72
N PRO A 214 13.92 0.17 -1.93
CA PRO A 214 13.98 -0.95 -2.88
C PRO A 214 13.83 -0.50 -4.35
N PHE A 215 14.22 0.71 -4.67
CA PHE A 215 14.21 1.27 -6.02
C PHE A 215 15.16 2.45 -6.10
N ALA A 216 15.58 2.78 -7.32
CA ALA A 216 16.19 4.07 -7.64
C ALA A 216 15.22 4.91 -8.48
N LEU A 217 15.20 6.21 -8.22
CA LEU A 217 14.39 7.19 -8.91
C LEU A 217 15.30 8.22 -9.55
N PHE A 218 15.09 8.52 -10.83
CA PHE A 218 15.88 9.49 -11.58
C PHE A 218 14.94 10.52 -12.22
N PRO A 219 15.40 11.76 -12.45
CA PRO A 219 14.76 12.64 -13.42
C PRO A 219 14.71 11.95 -14.78
N LEU A 220 13.58 12.07 -15.49
CA LEU A 220 13.46 11.47 -16.82
C LEU A 220 14.39 12.19 -17.80
N PRO A 221 15.41 11.51 -18.38
CA PRO A 221 16.29 12.15 -19.35
C PRO A 221 15.54 12.47 -20.66
N SER A 222 15.84 13.63 -21.23
CA SER A 222 15.31 14.05 -22.54
C SER A 222 15.79 13.09 -23.63
N GLY A 223 14.88 12.65 -24.50
CA GLY A 223 15.21 11.77 -25.63
C GLY A 223 15.28 10.27 -25.29
N LEU A 224 14.87 9.85 -24.10
CA LEU A 224 14.75 8.42 -23.77
C LEU A 224 13.51 7.79 -24.43
N ASN A 225 13.73 6.77 -25.25
CA ASN A 225 12.66 5.98 -25.85
C ASN A 225 12.01 5.06 -24.81
N ALA A 226 10.87 5.49 -24.24
CA ALA A 226 10.15 4.77 -23.19
C ALA A 226 9.59 3.40 -23.61
N HIS A 227 9.41 3.17 -24.92
CA HIS A 227 8.72 1.98 -25.44
C HIS A 227 9.56 0.69 -25.43
N ALA A 228 10.88 0.78 -25.23
CA ALA A 228 11.80 -0.37 -25.26
C ALA A 228 12.37 -0.76 -23.89
N LEU A 229 11.85 -0.19 -22.80
CA LEU A 229 12.41 -0.41 -21.46
C LEU A 229 11.89 -1.71 -20.83
N PRO A 230 12.76 -2.51 -20.20
CA PRO A 230 12.37 -3.71 -19.44
C PRO A 230 11.38 -3.41 -18.30
N GLN A 231 10.64 -4.44 -17.85
CA GLN A 231 9.57 -4.29 -16.83
C GLN A 231 10.05 -3.75 -15.47
N ASP A 232 11.32 -3.92 -15.11
CA ASP A 232 11.91 -3.37 -13.89
C ASP A 232 12.25 -1.88 -14.00
N ILE A 233 12.23 -1.32 -15.21
CA ILE A 233 12.44 0.11 -15.49
C ILE A 233 11.11 0.72 -15.94
N GLN A 234 10.53 1.55 -15.09
CA GLN A 234 9.25 2.21 -15.36
C GLN A 234 9.45 3.69 -15.61
N VAL A 235 8.94 4.18 -16.74
CA VAL A 235 8.79 5.61 -17.00
C VAL A 235 7.51 6.10 -16.33
N LEU A 236 7.63 7.19 -15.57
CA LEU A 236 6.52 7.87 -14.90
C LEU A 236 6.39 9.25 -15.55
N PRO A 237 5.77 9.34 -16.75
CA PRO A 237 5.84 10.53 -17.60
C PRO A 237 5.17 11.74 -16.94
N GLN A 238 4.04 11.54 -16.27
CA GLN A 238 3.31 12.59 -15.55
C GLN A 238 4.14 13.23 -14.42
N GLN A 239 5.10 12.49 -13.87
CA GLN A 239 5.99 12.95 -12.79
C GLN A 239 7.36 13.38 -13.33
N GLY A 240 7.63 13.19 -14.64
CA GLY A 240 8.95 13.36 -15.22
C GLY A 240 10.01 12.53 -14.49
N ARG A 241 9.71 11.27 -14.19
CA ARG A 241 10.62 10.35 -13.47
C ARG A 241 10.86 9.05 -14.23
N LEU A 242 12.03 8.47 -13.97
CA LEU A 242 12.39 7.11 -14.33
C LEU A 242 12.61 6.32 -13.03
N ARG A 243 11.90 5.20 -12.85
CA ARG A 243 12.04 4.32 -11.69
C ARG A 243 12.69 3.01 -12.10
N LEU A 244 13.77 2.64 -11.43
CA LEU A 244 14.40 1.33 -11.51
C LEU A 244 14.06 0.54 -10.24
N ARG A 245 13.24 -0.50 -10.36
CA ARG A 245 12.81 -1.32 -9.24
C ARG A 245 13.86 -2.38 -8.90
N ALA A 246 14.01 -2.63 -7.60
CA ALA A 246 14.81 -3.70 -7.07
C ALA A 246 13.90 -4.72 -6.39
N ASN A 247 13.97 -5.98 -6.82
CA ASN A 247 13.17 -7.05 -6.23
C ASN A 247 14.09 -8.22 -5.88
N VAL A 248 14.45 -8.30 -4.60
CA VAL A 248 15.20 -9.43 -4.06
C VAL A 248 14.44 -9.97 -2.87
N ARG A 249 14.14 -11.26 -2.91
CA ARG A 249 13.27 -11.93 -1.95
C ARG A 249 14.07 -12.50 -0.78
N GLY A 250 13.57 -12.30 0.44
CA GLY A 250 14.25 -12.76 1.66
C GLY A 250 13.41 -12.71 2.93
N GLY A 251 14.07 -12.97 4.06
CA GLY A 251 13.45 -12.98 5.39
C GLY A 251 13.46 -11.62 6.10
N VAL A 252 12.73 -11.55 7.22
CA VAL A 252 12.34 -10.34 8.00
C VAL A 252 13.50 -9.43 8.47
N ASN A 253 14.76 -9.87 8.39
CA ASN A 253 15.93 -9.12 8.90
C ASN A 253 17.12 -9.10 7.93
N LYS A 254 16.92 -9.52 6.67
CA LYS A 254 17.98 -9.51 5.67
C LYS A 254 17.87 -8.24 4.84
N HIS A 255 19.02 -7.71 4.46
CA HIS A 255 19.14 -6.61 3.52
C HIS A 255 20.24 -6.96 2.54
N LEU A 256 20.03 -6.66 1.26
CA LEU A 256 21.01 -6.87 0.22
C LEU A 256 21.16 -5.58 -0.57
N ASN A 257 22.36 -4.99 -0.51
CA ASN A 257 22.72 -3.88 -1.36
C ASN A 257 22.88 -4.37 -2.80
N VAL A 258 21.97 -3.94 -3.69
CA VAL A 258 21.97 -4.31 -5.10
C VAL A 258 22.39 -3.18 -6.03
N THR A 259 22.87 -2.08 -5.46
CA THR A 259 23.29 -0.86 -6.19
C THR A 259 24.27 -1.15 -7.32
N PRO A 260 25.34 -1.97 -7.14
CA PRO A 260 26.30 -2.24 -8.22
C PRO A 260 25.65 -2.97 -9.41
N THR A 261 24.80 -3.96 -9.11
CA THR A 261 24.09 -4.76 -10.11
C THR A 261 23.10 -3.90 -10.89
N LEU A 262 22.33 -3.06 -10.18
CA LEU A 262 21.38 -2.13 -10.80
C LEU A 262 22.07 -1.06 -11.64
N LYS A 263 23.18 -0.50 -11.16
CA LYS A 263 23.98 0.48 -11.91
C LYS A 263 24.48 -0.10 -13.22
N LYS A 264 25.03 -1.33 -13.20
CA LYS A 264 25.47 -2.03 -14.41
C LYS A 264 24.31 -2.28 -15.38
N ARG A 265 23.21 -2.85 -14.87
CA ARG A 265 22.00 -3.14 -15.66
C ARG A 265 21.41 -1.88 -16.31
N LEU A 266 21.31 -0.79 -15.56
CA LEU A 266 20.81 0.49 -16.06
C LEU A 266 21.69 1.01 -17.21
N LYS A 267 23.01 0.94 -17.05
CA LYS A 267 23.95 1.33 -18.11
C LYS A 267 23.75 0.50 -19.38
N ASP A 268 23.63 -0.81 -19.25
CA ASP A 268 23.47 -1.73 -20.38
C ASP A 268 22.16 -1.44 -21.14
N VAL A 269 21.04 -1.26 -20.42
CA VAL A 269 19.74 -0.93 -21.03
C VAL A 269 19.78 0.42 -21.75
N LEU A 270 20.36 1.44 -21.12
CA LEU A 270 20.44 2.77 -21.72
C LEU A 270 21.33 2.79 -22.98
N MET A 271 22.42 2.03 -22.98
CA MET A 271 23.28 1.87 -24.16
C MET A 271 22.54 1.23 -25.34
N LEU A 272 21.70 0.22 -25.08
CA LEU A 272 20.87 -0.41 -26.11
C LEU A 272 19.80 0.56 -26.64
N SER A 273 19.17 1.33 -25.77
CA SER A 273 18.12 2.28 -26.15
C SER A 273 18.61 3.46 -27.00
N ARG A 274 19.93 3.74 -26.99
CA ARG A 274 20.56 4.76 -27.83
C ARG A 274 20.83 4.27 -29.26
N ASN A 275 21.01 2.97 -29.44
CA ASN A 275 21.36 2.34 -30.71
C ASN A 275 20.12 1.86 -31.50
N SER A 276 18.92 2.12 -30.98
CA SER A 276 17.61 1.80 -31.60
C SER A 276 16.90 3.08 -31.98
#